data_AF-A0A849S857-F1
#
_entry.id   AF-A0A849S857-F1
#
_cell.length_a   1.000
_cell.length_b   1.000
_cell.length_c   1.000
_cell.angle_alpha   90.00
_cell.angle_beta   90.00
_cell.angle_gamma   90.00
#
_symmetry.space_group_name_H-M   'P 1'
#
loop_
_entity.id
_entity.type
_entity.pdbx_description
1 polymer ?
#
loop_
_entity_poly.entity_id
_entity_poly.type
_entity_poly.pdbx_seq_one_letter_code
_entity_poly.pdbx_strand_id
1 'polypeptide(L)'
;MKRNFLFAWYETPRGKLLKELEADYLQRAMTVSCQQTVLQIGGLGWEDDFIDCTLYKNFTILDAKGLGCGGSRKIRAKAYCLPLQNDSVDMIIVPHLLE
;
A
#
# COMPACT_ATOMS: atom_id res chain seq x y z
N MET A 1 9.96 -5.53 13.62
CA MET A 1 10.83 -6.72 13.44
C MET A 1 10.25 -7.68 12.40
N LYS A 2 8.95 -8.03 12.48
CA LYS A 2 8.26 -8.89 11.49
C LYS A 2 8.25 -8.36 10.04
N ARG A 3 8.04 -7.05 9.84
CA ARG A 3 7.92 -6.47 8.50
C ARG A 3 9.21 -6.48 7.67
N ASN A 4 10.38 -6.32 8.32
CA ASN A 4 11.68 -6.48 7.65
C ASN A 4 11.93 -7.93 7.23
N PHE A 5 11.46 -8.89 8.04
CA PHE A 5 11.53 -10.31 7.71
C PHE A 5 10.67 -10.63 6.49
N LEU A 6 9.43 -10.10 6.43
CA LEU A 6 8.55 -10.27 5.27
C LEU A 6 9.20 -9.76 3.98
N PHE A 7 9.75 -8.53 4.01
CA PHE A 7 10.44 -7.98 2.85
C PHE A 7 11.66 -8.79 2.43
N ALA A 8 12.46 -9.28 3.39
CA ALA A 8 13.58 -10.17 3.09
C ALA A 8 13.11 -11.51 2.50
N TRP A 9 11.95 -12.01 2.94
CA TRP A 9 11.39 -13.27 2.45
C TRP A 9 10.86 -13.15 1.02
N TYR A 10 10.28 -12.00 0.64
CA TYR A 10 9.87 -11.72 -0.74
C TYR A 10 11.01 -11.79 -1.75
N GLU A 11 12.27 -11.64 -1.33
CA GLU A 11 13.43 -11.81 -2.22
C GLU A 11 13.72 -13.28 -2.57
N THR A 12 13.19 -14.23 -1.81
CA THR A 12 13.32 -15.66 -2.12
C THR A 12 12.43 -16.07 -3.31
N PRO A 13 12.74 -17.13 -4.07
CA PRO A 13 11.92 -17.54 -5.22
C PRO A 13 10.45 -17.81 -4.87
N ARG A 14 10.18 -18.43 -3.72
CA ARG A 14 8.82 -18.66 -3.23
C ARG A 14 8.15 -17.36 -2.78
N GLY A 15 8.93 -16.46 -2.17
CA GLY A 15 8.43 -15.15 -1.77
C GLY A 15 8.04 -14.28 -2.96
N LYS A 16 8.83 -14.31 -4.05
CA LYS A 16 8.50 -13.60 -5.29
C LYS A 16 7.17 -14.07 -5.86
N LEU A 17 6.94 -15.38 -5.91
CA LEU A 17 5.65 -15.93 -6.34
C LEU A 17 4.50 -15.46 -5.44
N LEU A 18 4.68 -15.46 -4.11
CA LEU A 18 3.62 -14.95 -3.22
C LEU A 18 3.36 -13.47 -3.48
N LYS A 19 4.42 -12.67 -3.62
CA LYS A 19 4.32 -11.24 -3.90
C LYS A 19 3.56 -10.97 -5.19
N GLU A 20 3.85 -11.71 -6.26
CA GLU A 20 3.13 -11.62 -7.55
C GLU A 20 1.65 -11.96 -7.38
N LEU A 21 1.32 -13.05 -6.67
CA LEU A 21 -0.07 -13.43 -6.41
C LEU A 21 -0.83 -12.38 -5.57
N GLU A 22 -0.16 -11.77 -4.60
CA GLU A 22 -0.72 -10.68 -3.79
C GLU A 22 -0.94 -9.42 -4.63
N ALA A 23 0.01 -9.06 -5.50
CA ALA A 23 -0.11 -7.94 -6.43
C ALA A 23 -1.31 -8.14 -7.37
N ASP A 24 -1.41 -9.31 -8.00
CA ASP A 24 -2.52 -9.68 -8.89
C ASP A 24 -3.87 -9.66 -8.16
N TYR A 25 -3.90 -10.07 -6.89
CA TYR A 25 -5.10 -9.99 -6.08
C TYR A 25 -5.50 -8.53 -5.79
N LEU A 26 -4.56 -7.70 -5.33
CA LEU A 26 -4.81 -6.29 -5.02
C LEU A 26 -5.25 -5.52 -6.25
N GLN A 27 -4.61 -5.73 -7.40
CA GLN A 27 -4.98 -5.10 -8.66
C GLN A 27 -6.43 -5.41 -9.04
N ARG A 28 -6.86 -6.68 -8.89
CA ARG A 28 -8.23 -7.11 -9.16
C ARG A 28 -9.24 -6.65 -8.11
N ALA A 29 -8.83 -6.50 -6.85
CA ALA A 29 -9.69 -5.99 -5.79
C ALA A 29 -9.95 -4.48 -5.95
N MET A 30 -9.02 -3.75 -6.56
CA MET A 30 -9.09 -2.29 -6.78
C MET A 30 -9.65 -1.90 -8.15
N THR A 31 -10.56 -2.69 -8.73
CA THR A 31 -11.06 -2.56 -10.11
C THR A 31 -11.79 -1.25 -10.48
N VAL A 32 -11.98 -0.30 -9.56
CA VAL A 32 -12.84 0.88 -9.82
C VAL A 32 -12.37 2.15 -9.09
N SER A 33 -11.17 2.71 -9.37
CA SER A 33 -10.61 3.73 -8.44
C SER A 33 -10.04 5.02 -9.03
N CYS A 34 -10.21 5.34 -10.32
CA CYS A 34 -9.69 6.63 -10.82
C CYS A 34 -10.38 7.86 -10.19
N GLN A 35 -11.59 7.73 -9.65
CA GLN A 35 -12.27 8.78 -8.87
C GLN A 35 -12.27 8.55 -7.35
N GLN A 36 -11.98 7.32 -6.87
CA GLN A 36 -12.01 7.01 -5.45
C GLN A 36 -10.76 7.53 -4.74
N THR A 37 -10.93 8.04 -3.53
CA THR A 37 -9.85 8.36 -2.60
C THR A 37 -9.42 7.10 -1.86
N VAL A 38 -8.23 6.61 -2.18
CA VAL A 38 -7.67 5.37 -1.62
C VAL A 38 -6.54 5.68 -0.66
N LEU A 39 -6.61 5.15 0.55
CA LEU A 39 -5.56 5.23 1.56
C LEU A 39 -4.97 3.85 1.83
N GLN A 40 -3.68 3.67 1.55
CA GLN A 40 -2.94 2.51 2.03
C GLN A 40 -2.28 2.84 3.37
N ILE A 41 -2.42 1.98 4.37
CA ILE A 41 -1.72 2.12 5.65
C ILE A 41 -0.59 1.09 5.71
N GLY A 42 0.65 1.58 5.79
CA GLY A 42 1.87 0.80 5.74
C GLY A 42 2.41 0.69 4.32
N GLY A 43 3.58 1.27 4.07
CA GLY A 43 4.25 1.16 2.78
C GLY A 43 4.93 -0.18 2.55
N LEU A 44 4.60 -0.85 1.45
CA LEU A 44 5.19 -2.09 0.97
C LEU A 44 6.47 -1.84 0.14
N GLY A 45 6.55 -0.72 -0.57
CA GLY A 45 7.69 -0.36 -1.41
C GLY A 45 7.66 -0.93 -2.83
N TRP A 46 6.62 -1.69 -3.15
CA TRP A 46 6.36 -2.31 -4.45
C TRP A 46 4.94 -2.05 -4.95
N GLU A 47 4.32 -0.97 -4.49
CA GLU A 47 2.94 -0.63 -4.87
C GLU A 47 2.76 -0.48 -6.38
N ASP A 48 3.83 -0.07 -7.09
CA ASP A 48 3.85 0.03 -8.54
C ASP A 48 3.56 -1.32 -9.25
N ASP A 49 3.70 -2.45 -8.56
CA ASP A 49 3.40 -3.78 -9.11
C ASP A 49 1.89 -4.04 -9.22
N PHE A 50 1.04 -3.32 -8.48
CA PHE A 50 -0.41 -3.53 -8.47
C PHE A 50 -1.24 -2.27 -8.70
N ILE A 51 -0.64 -1.08 -8.62
CA ILE A 51 -1.31 0.19 -8.95
C ILE A 51 -0.38 1.14 -9.69
N ASP A 52 -0.86 1.73 -10.77
CA ASP A 52 -0.15 2.81 -11.45
C ASP A 52 -0.30 4.11 -10.66
N CYS A 53 0.66 4.39 -9.79
CA CYS A 53 0.67 5.60 -8.97
C CYS A 53 0.70 6.91 -9.78
N THR A 54 1.00 6.87 -11.09
CA THR A 54 0.97 8.05 -11.96
C THR A 54 -0.43 8.35 -12.49
N LEU A 55 -1.24 7.30 -12.72
CA LEU A 55 -2.62 7.41 -13.18
C LEU A 55 -3.59 7.62 -12.01
N TYR A 56 -3.39 6.90 -10.90
CA TYR A 56 -4.26 6.93 -9.73
C TYR A 56 -3.87 8.06 -8.77
N LYS A 57 -4.20 9.30 -9.15
CA LYS A 57 -3.85 10.53 -8.39
C LYS A 57 -4.42 10.59 -6.97
N ASN A 58 -5.47 9.82 -6.70
CA ASN A 58 -6.16 9.77 -5.41
C ASN A 58 -5.67 8.61 -4.52
N PHE A 59 -4.57 7.94 -4.88
CA PHE A 59 -3.93 6.92 -4.05
C PHE A 59 -2.87 7.56 -3.14
N THR A 60 -3.01 7.36 -1.83
CA THR A 60 -2.08 7.89 -0.82
C THR A 60 -1.60 6.79 0.12
N ILE A 61 -0.30 6.75 0.38
CA ILE A 61 0.32 5.82 1.34
C ILE A 61 0.60 6.54 2.65
N LEU A 62 0.10 6.02 3.75
CA LEU A 62 0.41 6.47 5.10
C LEU A 62 1.38 5.49 5.76
N ASP A 63 2.57 5.97 6.11
CA ASP A 63 3.57 5.15 6.78
C ASP A 63 4.40 5.97 7.77
N ALA A 64 4.62 5.42 8.97
CA ALA A 64 5.34 6.12 10.04
C ALA A 64 6.79 6.44 9.68
N LYS A 65 7.40 5.65 8.79
CA LYS A 65 8.77 5.82 8.30
C LYS A 65 8.80 6.42 6.89
N GLY A 66 7.65 6.68 6.28
CA GLY A 66 7.54 7.14 4.90
C GLY A 66 7.95 6.10 3.85
N LEU A 67 7.78 4.81 4.17
CA LEU A 67 7.97 3.72 3.21
C LEU A 67 6.87 3.74 2.12
N GLY A 68 7.16 3.15 0.96
CA GLY A 68 6.26 3.08 -0.20
C GLY A 68 6.96 3.44 -1.50
N CYS A 69 6.36 3.11 -2.64
CA CYS A 69 6.93 3.31 -3.98
C CYS A 69 7.26 4.78 -4.30
N GLY A 70 8.17 5.02 -5.24
CA GLY A 70 8.69 6.36 -5.53
C GLY A 70 7.64 7.35 -6.05
N GLY A 71 6.69 6.88 -6.86
CA GLY A 71 5.69 7.71 -7.55
C GLY A 71 4.45 8.06 -6.74
N SER A 72 4.26 7.47 -5.55
CA SER A 72 3.05 7.65 -4.75
C SER A 72 3.05 8.93 -3.89
N ARG A 73 1.86 9.46 -3.63
CA ARG A 73 1.64 10.48 -2.59
C ARG A 73 1.78 9.84 -1.21
N LYS A 74 2.54 10.46 -0.31
CA LYS A 74 2.84 9.88 1.02
C LYS A 74 2.48 10.83 2.15
N ILE A 75 1.96 10.26 3.22
CA ILE A 75 1.74 10.93 4.50
C ILE A 75 2.59 10.21 5.55
N ARG A 76 3.45 10.95 6.25
CA ARG A 76 4.23 10.41 7.35
C ARG A 76 3.46 10.58 8.66
N ALA A 77 2.78 9.53 9.10
CA ALA A 77 2.05 9.48 10.36
C ALA A 77 1.98 8.06 10.90
N LYS A 78 1.58 7.92 12.17
CA LYS A 78 1.34 6.60 12.78
C LYS A 78 -0.10 6.18 12.50
N ALA A 79 -0.33 4.89 12.26
CA ALA A 79 -1.64 4.35 11.88
C ALA A 79 -2.77 4.65 12.88
N TYR A 80 -2.44 4.77 14.17
CA TYR A 80 -3.40 5.09 15.24
C TYR A 80 -3.70 6.59 15.37
N CYS A 81 -3.07 7.45 14.57
CA CYS A 81 -3.25 8.90 14.58
C CYS A 81 -3.26 9.40 13.13
N LEU A 82 -4.38 9.15 12.44
CA LEU A 82 -4.57 9.51 11.04
C LEU A 82 -4.76 11.04 10.93
N PRO A 83 -3.89 11.77 10.21
CA PRO A 83 -4.01 13.22 10.04
C PRO A 83 -4.95 13.55 8.88
N LEU A 84 -6.12 12.92 8.86
CA LEU A 84 -7.13 13.03 7.81
C LEU A 84 -8.45 13.49 8.42
N GLN A 85 -9.27 14.17 7.62
CA GLN A 85 -10.62 14.49 8.04
C GLN A 85 -11.46 13.21 8.09
N ASN A 86 -12.50 13.22 8.93
CA ASN A 86 -13.47 12.13 8.93
C ASN A 86 -14.18 12.06 7.57
N ASP A 87 -14.56 10.85 7.16
CA ASP A 87 -15.31 10.57 5.93
C ASP A 87 -14.62 11.09 4.65
N SER A 88 -13.29 11.21 4.65
CA SER A 88 -12.51 11.75 3.53
C SER A 88 -11.86 10.69 2.64
N VAL A 89 -12.11 9.40 2.88
CA VAL A 89 -11.47 8.26 2.19
C VAL A 89 -12.54 7.24 1.83
N ASP A 90 -12.56 6.81 0.57
CA ASP A 90 -13.54 5.86 0.04
C ASP A 90 -13.11 4.40 0.28
N MET A 91 -11.79 4.14 0.22
CA MET A 91 -11.22 2.81 0.39
C MET A 91 -9.94 2.86 1.22
N ILE A 92 -9.85 1.97 2.22
CA ILE A 92 -8.65 1.80 3.04
C ILE A 92 -8.10 0.40 2.81
N ILE A 93 -6.79 0.31 2.55
CA ILE A 93 -6.07 -0.96 2.36
C ILE A 93 -4.99 -1.06 3.43
N VAL A 94 -4.92 -2.21 4.09
CA VAL A 94 -4.07 -2.43 5.27
C VAL A 94 -3.24 -3.71 5.09
N PRO A 95 -2.31 -3.74 4.12
CA PRO A 95 -1.55 -4.94 3.82
C PRO A 95 -0.47 -5.18 4.88
N HIS A 96 -0.48 -6.37 5.49
CA HIS A 96 0.57 -6.83 6.41
C HIS A 96 0.89 -5.85 7.55
N LEU A 97 -0.13 -5.20 8.12
CA LEU A 97 -0.01 -4.23 9.21
C LEU A 97 -0.61 -4.69 10.56
N LEU A 98 -1.60 -5.58 10.55
CA LEU A 98 -2.38 -5.96 11.75
C LEU A 98 -1.84 -7.21 12.47
N GLU A 99 -0.78 -7.84 11.94
CA GLU A 99 -0.15 -9.07 12.40
C GLU A 99 0.94 -8.89 13.48
#